data_AF-Q2B8F9-F1
#
_entry.id   AF-Q2B8F9-F1
#
_cell.length_a   1.000
_cell.length_b   1.000
_cell.length_c   1.000
_cell.angle_alpha   90.00
_cell.angle_beta   90.00
_cell.angle_gamma   90.00
#
_symmetry.space_group_name_H-M   'P 1'
#
loop_
_entity.id
_entity.type
_entity.pdbx_description
1 polymer ?
#
loop_
_entity_poly.entity_id
_entity_poly.type
_entity_poly.pdbx_seq_one_letter_code
_entity_poly.pdbx_strand_id
1 'polypeptide(L)'
;MFYFIIIKQLLFKKGCLNMYNVDEVFEILKKNKITSHKESVRRWLRQGVIKGISPSTRKEGWQIPKESVESFLSERLPDVIKTDIAKENAEINEIDVVKEAKERARVEMWYEVTNKNIWEGYIEIKRTQLRECISHRRYSKELEQSVWEACVANSKAYSKPRVSYLLEAFKFDGKRLLFDQSFAEKEEQVIFAIIEYVRASRKQVN
;
A
#
# COMPACT_ATOMS: atom_id res chain seq x y z
N MET A 1 -11.32 -41.99 -27.52
CA MET A 1 -12.17 -40.78 -27.41
C MET A 1 -12.64 -40.46 -25.98
N PHE A 2 -12.07 -41.02 -24.91
CA PHE A 2 -12.52 -40.73 -23.52
C PHE A 2 -11.62 -39.77 -22.72
N TYR A 3 -10.43 -39.44 -23.24
CA TYR A 3 -9.49 -38.52 -22.56
C TYR A 3 -9.87 -37.03 -22.67
N PHE A 4 -10.66 -36.65 -23.68
CA PHE A 4 -11.02 -35.25 -23.93
C PHE A 4 -12.17 -34.74 -23.04
N ILE A 5 -13.01 -35.65 -22.52
CA ILE A 5 -14.14 -35.29 -21.64
C ILE A 5 -13.65 -35.03 -20.21
N ILE A 6 -12.68 -35.82 -19.73
CA ILE A 6 -12.13 -35.67 -18.37
C ILE A 6 -11.32 -34.38 -18.23
N ILE A 7 -10.56 -33.97 -19.26
CA ILE A 7 -9.79 -32.70 -19.23
C ILE A 7 -10.72 -31.48 -19.21
N LYS A 8 -11.87 -31.53 -19.90
CA LYS A 8 -12.86 -30.44 -19.86
C LYS A 8 -13.52 -30.31 -18.48
N GLN A 9 -13.68 -31.41 -17.76
CA GLN A 9 -14.27 -31.43 -16.42
C GLN A 9 -13.27 -31.05 -15.31
N LEU A 10 -11.97 -31.29 -15.54
CA LEU A 10 -10.88 -30.89 -14.63
C LEU A 10 -10.45 -29.42 -14.82
N LEU A 11 -10.59 -28.85 -16.01
CA LEU A 11 -10.40 -27.40 -16.23
C LEU A 11 -11.56 -26.57 -15.65
N PHE A 12 -12.75 -27.15 -15.48
CA PHE A 12 -13.89 -26.48 -14.86
C PHE A 12 -13.79 -26.35 -13.33
N LYS A 13 -12.82 -27.04 -12.69
CA LYS A 13 -12.67 -27.08 -11.22
C LYS A 13 -11.49 -26.27 -10.69
N LYS A 14 -10.83 -25.46 -11.53
CA LYS A 14 -9.66 -24.62 -11.19
C LYS A 14 -9.88 -23.11 -11.33
N GLY A 15 -11.14 -22.66 -11.39
CA GLY A 15 -11.51 -21.27 -11.13
C GLY A 15 -12.07 -21.15 -9.71
N CYS A 16 -11.25 -20.81 -8.72
CA CYS A 16 -11.77 -20.37 -7.43
C CYS A 16 -12.69 -19.16 -7.67
N LEU A 17 -13.98 -19.33 -7.35
CA LEU A 17 -15.05 -18.35 -7.51
C LEU A 17 -14.78 -17.11 -6.64
N ASN A 18 -14.08 -16.12 -7.20
CA ASN A 18 -14.19 -14.75 -6.70
C ASN A 18 -15.58 -14.24 -7.13
N MET A 19 -16.52 -14.26 -6.19
CA MET A 19 -17.85 -13.68 -6.35
C MET A 19 -17.76 -12.18 -6.12
N TYR A 20 -18.31 -11.40 -7.06
CA TYR A 20 -18.43 -9.96 -6.90
C TYR A 20 -19.84 -9.57 -6.47
N ASN A 21 -19.93 -8.50 -5.69
CA ASN A 21 -21.20 -7.82 -5.42
C ASN A 21 -21.52 -6.82 -6.55
N VAL A 22 -22.78 -6.37 -6.62
CA VAL A 22 -23.25 -5.36 -7.60
C VAL A 22 -22.40 -4.10 -7.59
N ASP A 23 -21.94 -3.68 -6.40
CA ASP A 23 -21.09 -2.50 -6.23
C ASP A 23 -19.71 -2.67 -6.88
N GLU A 24 -19.07 -3.82 -6.66
CA GLU A 24 -17.76 -4.12 -7.23
C GLU A 24 -17.84 -4.28 -8.75
N VAL A 25 -18.88 -4.95 -9.25
CA VAL A 25 -19.14 -5.06 -10.69
C VAL A 25 -19.42 -3.69 -11.31
N PHE A 26 -20.14 -2.81 -10.61
CA PHE A 26 -20.38 -1.46 -11.08
C PHE A 26 -19.08 -0.65 -11.22
N GLU A 27 -18.19 -0.70 -10.23
CA GLU A 27 -16.90 -0.01 -10.32
C GLU A 27 -16.03 -0.54 -11.47
N ILE A 28 -16.01 -1.87 -11.68
CA ILE A 28 -15.32 -2.48 -12.82
C ILE A 28 -15.90 -2.00 -14.15
N LEU A 29 -17.23 -1.99 -14.30
CA LEU A 29 -17.89 -1.58 -15.55
C LEU A 29 -17.77 -0.08 -15.81
N LYS A 30 -17.76 0.73 -14.76
CA LYS A 30 -17.55 2.18 -14.82
C LYS A 30 -16.12 2.51 -15.24
N LYS A 31 -15.12 1.80 -14.69
CA LYS A 31 -13.71 1.93 -15.10
C LYS A 31 -13.51 1.60 -16.58
N ASN A 32 -14.25 0.61 -17.09
CA ASN A 32 -14.24 0.23 -18.49
C ASN A 32 -15.17 1.09 -19.39
N LYS A 33 -15.72 2.21 -18.87
CA LYS A 33 -16.60 3.15 -19.59
C LYS A 33 -17.86 2.52 -20.21
N ILE A 34 -18.33 1.39 -19.67
CA ILE A 34 -19.52 0.68 -20.20
C ILE A 34 -20.81 1.24 -19.61
N THR A 35 -20.80 1.67 -18.35
CA THR A 35 -21.97 2.28 -17.71
C THR A 35 -21.61 3.27 -16.62
N SER A 36 -22.42 4.32 -16.48
CA SER A 36 -22.31 5.35 -15.43
C SER A 36 -23.29 5.13 -14.27
N HIS A 37 -24.23 4.18 -14.39
CA HIS A 37 -25.33 4.00 -13.43
C HIS A 37 -25.41 2.56 -12.88
N LYS A 38 -25.44 2.42 -11.55
CA LYS A 38 -25.56 1.14 -10.84
C LYS A 38 -26.84 0.37 -11.19
N GLU A 39 -27.92 1.07 -11.52
CA GLU A 39 -29.19 0.43 -11.88
C GLU A 39 -29.13 -0.29 -13.24
N SER A 40 -28.24 0.13 -14.14
CA SER A 40 -27.97 -0.59 -15.40
C SER A 40 -27.45 -2.00 -15.12
N VAL A 41 -26.57 -2.15 -14.13
CA VAL A 41 -26.02 -3.45 -13.71
C VAL A 41 -27.12 -4.35 -13.16
N ARG A 42 -28.01 -3.81 -12.31
CA ARG A 42 -29.17 -4.57 -11.79
C ARG A 42 -30.14 -4.98 -12.89
N ARG A 43 -30.38 -4.12 -13.88
CA ARG A 43 -31.22 -4.43 -15.04
C ARG A 43 -30.63 -5.58 -15.85
N TRP A 44 -29.32 -5.59 -16.10
CA TRP A 44 -28.66 -6.67 -16.85
C TRP A 44 -28.65 -8.00 -16.11
N LEU A 45 -28.55 -7.99 -14.78
CA LEU A 45 -28.71 -9.18 -13.96
C LEU A 45 -30.13 -9.75 -14.03
N ARG A 46 -31.16 -8.89 -13.98
CA ARG A 46 -32.56 -9.32 -14.14
C ARG A 46 -32.85 -9.86 -15.54
N GLN A 47 -32.21 -9.30 -16.57
CA GLN A 47 -32.39 -9.71 -17.96
C GLN A 47 -31.55 -10.94 -18.33
N GLY A 48 -30.71 -11.45 -17.42
CA GLY A 48 -29.84 -12.61 -17.68
C GLY A 48 -28.67 -12.32 -18.64
N VAL A 49 -28.43 -11.05 -18.96
CA VAL A 49 -27.30 -10.62 -19.82
C VAL A 49 -25.98 -10.81 -19.08
N ILE A 50 -25.97 -10.56 -17.77
CA ILE A 50 -24.90 -10.97 -16.86
C ILE A 50 -25.48 -12.10 -16.01
N LYS A 51 -24.82 -13.26 -16.02
CA LYS A 51 -25.19 -14.38 -15.16
C LYS A 51 -24.82 -14.02 -13.73
N GLY A 52 -25.80 -14.02 -12.84
CA GLY A 52 -25.62 -13.80 -11.41
C GLY A 52 -26.61 -14.65 -10.62
N ILE A 53 -26.24 -14.98 -9.39
CA ILE A 53 -27.12 -15.68 -8.45
C ILE A 53 -28.03 -14.64 -7.83
N SER A 54 -29.35 -14.81 -8.01
CA SER A 54 -30.35 -13.95 -7.41
C SER A 54 -30.28 -14.03 -5.88
N PRO A 55 -30.37 -12.91 -5.15
CA PRO A 55 -30.37 -12.91 -3.70
C PRO A 55 -31.50 -13.81 -3.17
N SER A 56 -31.17 -14.78 -2.32
CA SER A 56 -32.17 -15.54 -1.57
C SER A 56 -32.77 -14.70 -0.42
N THR A 57 -32.03 -13.70 0.06
CA THR A 57 -32.47 -12.78 1.12
C THR A 57 -32.09 -11.33 0.81
N ARG A 58 -32.84 -10.37 1.37
CA ARG A 58 -32.57 -8.92 1.19
C ARG A 58 -31.18 -8.49 1.69
N LYS A 59 -30.55 -9.28 2.57
CA LYS A 59 -29.21 -9.00 3.13
C LYS A 59 -28.06 -9.47 2.25
N GLU A 60 -28.25 -10.48 1.41
CA GLU A 60 -27.16 -11.15 0.69
C GLU A 60 -26.80 -10.52 -0.65
N GLY A 61 -27.67 -9.68 -1.23
CA GLY A 61 -27.39 -9.00 -2.50
C GLY A 61 -27.22 -9.95 -3.68
N TRP A 62 -26.98 -9.41 -4.89
CA TRP A 62 -26.66 -10.25 -6.04
C TRP A 62 -25.21 -10.70 -5.97
N GLN A 63 -24.97 -11.98 -6.20
CA GLN A 63 -23.62 -12.53 -6.31
C GLN A 63 -23.32 -12.83 -7.77
N ILE A 64 -22.23 -12.27 -8.26
CA ILE A 64 -21.90 -12.27 -9.68
C ILE A 64 -20.56 -12.98 -9.86
N PRO A 65 -20.51 -14.13 -10.54
CA PRO A 65 -19.24 -14.79 -10.85
C PRO A 65 -18.39 -13.89 -11.75
N LYS A 66 -17.10 -13.75 -11.41
CA LYS A 66 -16.10 -12.99 -12.18
C LYS A 66 -16.10 -13.33 -13.67
N GLU A 67 -16.21 -14.61 -14.01
CA GLU A 67 -16.24 -15.09 -15.40
C GLU A 67 -17.38 -14.47 -16.21
N SER A 68 -18.55 -14.25 -15.59
CA SER A 68 -19.67 -13.63 -16.29
C SER A 68 -19.46 -12.14 -16.53
N VAL A 69 -18.73 -11.46 -15.64
CA VAL A 69 -18.36 -10.05 -15.83
C VAL A 69 -17.35 -9.94 -16.96
N GLU A 70 -16.34 -10.81 -16.97
CA GLU A 70 -15.29 -10.85 -17.99
C GLU A 70 -15.84 -11.19 -19.39
N SER A 71 -16.75 -12.16 -19.50
CA SER A 71 -17.41 -12.45 -20.78
C SER A 71 -18.19 -11.24 -21.29
N PHE A 72 -18.95 -10.57 -20.41
CA PHE A 72 -19.72 -9.40 -20.75
C PHE A 72 -18.84 -8.21 -21.18
N LEU A 73 -17.69 -8.01 -20.53
CA LEU A 73 -16.67 -7.04 -20.93
C LEU A 73 -16.11 -7.37 -22.32
N SER A 74 -15.81 -8.64 -22.56
CA SER A 74 -15.19 -9.10 -23.81
C SER A 74 -16.10 -8.93 -25.04
N GLU A 75 -17.41 -9.04 -24.84
CA GLU A 75 -18.44 -8.89 -25.89
C GLU A 75 -18.74 -7.42 -26.22
N ARG A 76 -18.60 -6.50 -25.26
CA ARG A 76 -18.98 -5.08 -25.43
C ARG A 76 -17.81 -4.14 -25.69
N LEU A 77 -16.57 -4.58 -25.51
CA LEU A 77 -15.39 -3.77 -25.81
C LEU A 77 -14.86 -4.09 -27.23
N PRO A 78 -14.73 -3.10 -28.13
CA PRO A 78 -13.97 -3.28 -29.37
C PRO A 78 -12.50 -3.59 -29.06
N ASP A 79 -11.86 -4.42 -29.88
CA ASP A 79 -10.51 -4.96 -29.63
C ASP A 79 -9.44 -3.87 -29.45
N VAL A 80 -9.66 -2.68 -30.00
CA VAL A 80 -8.82 -1.49 -29.85
C VAL A 80 -8.70 -1.05 -28.37
N ILE A 81 -9.80 -1.08 -27.61
CA ILE A 81 -9.80 -0.65 -26.20
C ILE A 81 -9.11 -1.70 -25.31
N LYS A 82 -9.17 -2.99 -25.69
CA LYS A 82 -8.48 -4.06 -24.96
C LYS A 82 -6.96 -3.91 -25.06
N THR A 83 -6.44 -3.53 -26.23
CA THR A 83 -4.99 -3.31 -26.41
C THR A 83 -4.49 -2.08 -25.69
N ASP A 84 -5.27 -1.01 -25.65
CA ASP A 84 -4.83 0.25 -25.02
C ASP A 84 -4.84 0.12 -23.49
N ILE A 85 -5.85 -0.51 -22.91
CA ILE A 85 -5.88 -0.82 -21.47
C ILE A 85 -4.76 -1.80 -21.09
N ALA A 86 -4.46 -2.80 -21.92
CA ALA A 86 -3.36 -3.73 -21.66
C ALA A 86 -1.98 -3.04 -21.72
N LYS A 87 -1.79 -2.10 -22.65
CA LYS A 87 -0.57 -1.28 -22.75
C LYS A 87 -0.42 -0.33 -21.56
N GLU A 88 -1.46 0.41 -21.19
CA GLU A 88 -1.44 1.30 -20.02
C GLU A 88 -1.10 0.54 -18.73
N ASN A 89 -1.70 -0.63 -18.51
CA ASN A 89 -1.38 -1.44 -17.33
C ASN A 89 0.02 -2.05 -17.39
N ALA A 90 0.52 -2.43 -18.58
CA ALA A 90 1.89 -2.89 -18.74
C ALA A 90 2.90 -1.78 -18.44
N GLU A 91 2.68 -0.57 -18.94
CA GLU A 91 3.51 0.60 -18.66
C GLU A 91 3.48 0.99 -17.18
N ILE A 92 2.30 1.00 -16.52
CA ILE A 92 2.19 1.25 -15.08
C ILE A 92 2.98 0.21 -14.27
N ASN A 93 2.83 -1.08 -14.61
CA ASN A 93 3.55 -2.15 -13.94
C ASN A 93 5.07 -2.03 -14.16
N GLU A 94 5.52 -1.71 -15.37
CA GLU A 94 6.95 -1.49 -15.65
C GLU A 94 7.50 -0.28 -14.87
N ILE A 95 6.77 0.83 -14.81
CA ILE A 95 7.16 2.02 -14.05
C ILE A 95 7.30 1.68 -12.56
N ASP A 96 6.36 0.93 -11.99
CA ASP A 96 6.40 0.57 -10.58
C ASP A 96 7.54 -0.42 -10.28
N VAL A 97 7.77 -1.42 -11.14
CA VAL A 97 8.93 -2.33 -11.04
C VAL A 97 10.26 -1.57 -11.10
N VAL A 98 10.39 -0.59 -12.00
CA VAL A 98 11.59 0.24 -12.11
C VAL A 98 11.78 1.13 -10.88
N LYS A 99 10.72 1.72 -10.33
CA LYS A 99 10.80 2.51 -9.08
C LYS A 99 11.25 1.65 -7.90
N GLU A 100 10.68 0.46 -7.73
CA GLU A 100 11.08 -0.48 -6.68
C GLU A 100 12.54 -0.95 -6.82
N ALA A 101 12.99 -1.20 -8.05
CA ALA A 101 14.39 -1.53 -8.31
C ALA A 101 15.34 -0.38 -7.93
N LYS A 102 14.97 0.87 -8.28
CA LYS A 102 15.75 2.05 -7.92
C LYS A 102 15.79 2.29 -6.41
N GLU A 103 14.67 2.13 -5.71
CA GLU A 103 14.67 2.32 -4.25
C GLU A 103 15.49 1.24 -3.54
N ARG A 104 15.43 -0.03 -4.00
CA ARG A 104 16.32 -1.08 -3.49
C ARG A 104 17.80 -0.73 -3.65
N ALA A 105 18.20 -0.30 -4.84
CA ALA A 105 19.58 0.13 -5.10
C ALA A 105 19.99 1.32 -4.22
N ARG A 106 19.08 2.28 -3.99
CA ARG A 106 19.32 3.42 -3.09
C ARG A 106 19.48 2.97 -1.63
N VAL A 107 18.65 2.05 -1.16
CA VAL A 107 18.76 1.47 0.20
C VAL A 107 20.12 0.78 0.37
N GLU A 108 20.50 -0.07 -0.57
CA GLU A 108 21.76 -0.81 -0.55
C GLU A 108 22.97 0.13 -0.53
N MET A 109 23.02 1.08 -1.46
CA MET A 109 24.07 2.10 -1.52
C MET A 109 24.14 2.92 -0.23
N TRP A 110 22.99 3.28 0.35
CA TRP A 110 22.96 4.01 1.62
C TRP A 110 23.62 3.20 2.74
N TYR A 111 23.37 1.89 2.83
CA TYR A 111 24.04 1.03 3.82
C TYR A 111 25.54 0.91 3.55
N GLU A 112 25.97 0.79 2.30
CA GLU A 112 27.41 0.75 1.97
C GLU A 112 28.16 2.01 2.41
N VAL A 113 27.57 3.18 2.16
CA VAL A 113 28.16 4.48 2.53
C VAL A 113 28.18 4.65 4.05
N THR A 114 27.07 4.33 4.71
CA THR A 114 26.94 4.52 6.17
C THR A 114 27.72 3.50 6.99
N ASN A 115 27.96 2.30 6.47
CA ASN A 115 28.86 1.30 7.07
C ASN A 115 30.33 1.77 7.05
N LYS A 116 30.71 2.63 6.11
CA LYS A 116 32.01 3.33 6.10
C LYS A 116 32.04 4.56 7.00
N ASN A 117 30.99 4.77 7.80
CA ASN A 117 30.80 5.91 8.69
C ASN A 117 30.85 7.27 8.00
N ILE A 118 30.37 7.33 6.75
CA ILE A 118 30.26 8.57 5.96
C ILE A 118 28.86 9.14 6.16
N TRP A 119 28.80 10.39 6.65
CA TRP A 119 27.56 11.10 6.96
C TRP A 119 27.65 12.56 6.51
N GLU A 120 26.53 13.17 6.15
CA GLU A 120 26.47 14.62 5.87
C GLU A 120 26.57 15.45 7.13
N GLY A 121 25.97 14.95 8.20
CA GLY A 121 25.96 15.62 9.49
C GLY A 121 25.16 14.84 10.52
N TYR A 122 24.83 15.54 11.60
CA TYR A 122 24.00 15.01 12.66
C TYR A 122 22.98 16.05 13.11
N ILE A 123 21.87 15.56 13.65
CA ILE A 123 20.82 16.36 14.26
C ILE A 123 20.80 16.03 15.75
N GLU A 124 21.01 17.04 16.59
CA GLU A 124 20.89 16.94 18.04
C GLU A 124 19.41 16.91 18.43
N ILE A 125 18.99 15.92 19.22
CA ILE A 125 17.61 15.75 19.65
C ILE A 125 17.44 16.38 21.04
N LYS A 126 16.71 17.50 21.10
CA LYS A 126 16.40 18.18 22.37
C LYS A 126 15.10 17.64 22.96
N ARG A 127 15.11 17.38 24.26
CA ARG A 127 13.91 16.90 24.99
C ARG A 127 12.75 17.89 24.92
N THR A 128 13.04 19.19 24.92
CA THR A 128 12.03 20.26 24.81
C THR A 128 11.30 20.19 23.48
N GLN A 129 12.03 20.11 22.37
CA GLN A 129 11.46 19.98 21.02
C GLN A 129 10.65 18.69 20.89
N LEU A 130 11.16 17.57 21.40
CA LEU A 130 10.40 16.30 21.41
C LEU A 130 9.05 16.46 22.13
N ARG A 131 9.06 17.09 23.30
CA ARG A 131 7.85 17.33 24.10
C ARG A 131 6.87 18.26 23.37
N GLU A 132 7.36 19.29 22.69
CA GLU A 132 6.54 20.17 21.85
C GLU A 132 5.86 19.37 20.74
N CYS A 133 6.62 18.59 19.95
CA CYS A 133 6.09 17.74 18.87
C CYS A 133 5.00 16.77 19.36
N ILE A 134 5.22 16.12 20.51
CA ILE A 134 4.26 15.19 21.11
C ILE A 134 2.99 15.90 21.58
N SER A 135 3.14 17.09 22.17
CA SER A 135 2.00 17.87 22.64
C SER A 135 1.14 18.39 21.47
N HIS A 136 1.76 18.82 20.37
CA HIS A 136 1.06 19.23 19.15
C HIS A 136 0.20 18.12 18.55
N ARG A 137 0.67 16.87 18.58
CA ARG A 137 -0.08 15.70 18.11
C ARG A 137 -1.01 15.10 19.18
N ARG A 138 -1.05 15.68 20.39
CA ARG A 138 -1.84 15.21 21.53
C ARG A 138 -1.55 13.76 21.92
N TYR A 139 -0.29 13.34 21.82
CA TYR A 139 0.11 12.02 22.28
C TYR A 139 0.29 11.97 23.81
N SER A 140 0.32 10.75 24.35
CA SER A 140 0.46 10.52 25.79
C SER A 140 1.88 10.85 26.27
N LYS A 141 2.00 11.26 27.54
CA LYS A 141 3.30 11.44 28.21
C LYS A 141 4.10 10.14 28.33
N GLU A 142 3.43 9.00 28.36
CA GLU A 142 4.09 7.70 28.31
C GLU A 142 4.81 7.48 26.98
N LEU A 143 4.24 7.97 25.87
CA LEU A 143 4.92 7.92 24.58
C LEU A 143 6.15 8.83 24.61
N GLU A 144 6.04 10.04 25.16
CA GLU A 144 7.18 10.96 25.34
C GLU A 144 8.35 10.30 26.03
N GLN A 145 8.10 9.66 27.18
CA GLN A 145 9.16 9.00 27.93
C GLN A 145 9.79 7.86 27.12
N SER A 146 8.98 7.02 26.47
CA SER A 146 9.49 5.91 25.65
C SER A 146 10.31 6.38 24.44
N VAL A 147 9.89 7.46 23.78
CA VAL A 147 10.63 8.03 22.65
C VAL A 147 11.95 8.63 23.13
N TRP A 148 11.92 9.35 24.25
CA TRP A 148 13.12 9.93 24.84
C TRP A 148 14.15 8.86 25.21
N GLU A 149 13.70 7.77 25.86
CA GLU A 149 14.55 6.63 26.19
C GLU A 149 15.16 5.98 24.96
N ALA A 150 14.38 5.81 23.87
CA ALA A 150 14.89 5.30 22.60
C ALA A 150 15.96 6.22 22.00
N CYS A 151 15.76 7.53 22.02
CA CYS A 151 16.74 8.51 21.53
C CYS A 151 18.06 8.47 22.32
N VAL A 152 17.97 8.38 23.64
CA VAL A 152 19.14 8.23 24.52
C VAL A 152 19.85 6.90 24.26
N ALA A 153 19.09 5.81 24.15
CA ALA A 153 19.64 4.48 23.90
C ALA A 153 20.34 4.38 22.54
N ASN A 154 19.82 5.04 21.51
CA ASN A 154 20.45 5.11 20.19
C ASN A 154 21.78 5.88 20.20
N SER A 155 21.94 6.81 21.13
CA SER A 155 23.05 7.77 21.16
C SER A 155 23.98 7.60 22.37
N LYS A 156 24.03 6.40 22.97
CA LYS A 156 24.77 6.11 24.22
C LYS A 156 26.24 6.57 24.21
N ALA A 157 26.86 6.61 23.03
CA ALA A 157 28.25 7.04 22.86
C ALA A 157 28.46 8.55 23.01
N TYR A 158 27.39 9.35 23.11
CA TYR A 158 27.45 10.81 23.11
C TYR A 158 26.77 11.41 24.34
N SER A 159 27.27 12.57 24.78
CA SER A 159 26.69 13.31 25.92
C SER A 159 25.29 13.85 25.65
N LYS A 160 24.97 14.06 24.37
CA LYS A 160 23.67 14.55 23.92
C LYS A 160 23.07 13.60 22.88
N PRO A 161 21.78 13.23 22.99
CA PRO A 161 21.10 12.42 22.00
C PRO A 161 21.17 13.07 20.62
N ARG A 162 21.54 12.28 19.60
CA ARG A 162 21.68 12.76 18.23
C ARG A 162 21.53 11.63 17.23
N VAL A 163 21.15 11.97 16.01
CA VAL A 163 21.10 11.03 14.88
C VAL A 163 21.97 11.54 13.74
N SER A 164 22.76 10.65 13.15
CA SER A 164 23.48 10.95 11.92
C SER A 164 22.56 10.74 10.73
N TYR A 165 22.68 11.62 9.73
CA TYR A 165 21.87 11.57 8.53
C TYR A 165 22.72 11.65 7.26
N LEU A 166 22.14 11.16 6.18
CA LEU A 166 22.69 11.17 4.83
C LEU A 166 21.53 11.27 3.85
N LEU A 167 21.53 12.33 3.04
CA LEU A 167 20.44 12.68 2.13
C LEU A 167 19.10 12.81 2.88
N GLU A 168 18.09 12.08 2.43
CA GLU A 168 16.71 12.09 2.93
C GLU A 168 16.45 11.07 4.06
N ALA A 169 17.51 10.49 4.62
CA ALA A 169 17.41 9.41 5.59
C ALA A 169 18.42 9.54 6.74
N PHE A 170 18.10 8.92 7.86
CA PHE A 170 18.93 8.89 9.06
C PHE A 170 18.97 7.50 9.69
N LYS A 171 20.01 7.28 10.50
CA LYS A 171 20.18 6.02 11.24
C LYS A 171 19.55 6.13 12.62
N PHE A 172 18.62 5.24 12.92
CA PHE A 172 18.01 5.11 14.24
C PHE A 172 17.75 3.65 14.55
N ASP A 173 18.15 3.19 15.73
CA ASP A 173 17.95 1.82 16.20
C ASP A 173 18.46 0.76 15.19
N GLY A 174 19.62 1.04 14.57
CA GLY A 174 20.24 0.19 13.55
C GLY A 174 19.52 0.19 12.19
N LYS A 175 18.41 0.90 12.03
CA LYS A 175 17.62 0.96 10.79
C LYS A 175 17.78 2.29 10.07
N ARG A 176 17.55 2.27 8.76
CA ARG A 176 17.37 3.46 7.92
C ARG A 176 15.95 3.95 8.09
N LEU A 177 15.77 5.17 8.57
CA LEU A 177 14.48 5.88 8.61
C LEU A 177 14.53 7.05 7.63
N LEU A 178 13.40 7.32 6.98
CA LEU A 178 13.24 8.48 6.09
C LEU A 178 12.77 9.70 6.90
N PHE A 179 13.15 10.89 6.44
CA PHE A 179 12.58 12.14 6.94
C PHE A 179 11.08 12.24 6.66
N ASP A 180 10.32 12.77 7.61
CA ASP A 180 8.91 13.12 7.38
C ASP A 180 8.81 14.43 6.59
N GLN A 181 8.60 14.31 5.27
CA GLN A 181 8.52 15.44 4.34
C GLN A 181 7.31 16.37 4.56
N SER A 182 6.44 16.06 5.54
CA SER A 182 5.32 16.93 5.91
C SER A 182 5.76 18.23 6.62
N PHE A 183 7.03 18.30 7.05
CA PHE A 183 7.59 19.40 7.83
C PHE A 183 8.71 20.11 7.07
N ALA A 184 8.91 21.41 7.35
CA ALA A 184 9.94 22.21 6.69
C ALA A 184 11.31 22.05 7.36
N GLU A 185 11.35 22.04 8.69
CA GLU A 185 12.58 22.00 9.48
C GLU A 185 13.09 20.56 9.64
N LYS A 186 14.37 20.31 9.33
CA LYS A 186 14.97 18.96 9.36
C LYS A 186 14.84 18.31 10.73
N GLU A 187 14.98 19.08 11.80
CA GLU A 187 14.80 18.63 13.17
C GLU A 187 13.41 18.03 13.40
N GLU A 188 12.36 18.72 12.92
CA GLU A 188 10.98 18.25 13.03
C GLU A 188 10.74 17.02 12.17
N GLN A 189 11.24 17.02 10.92
CA GLN A 189 11.14 15.89 10.01
C GLN A 189 11.70 14.60 10.65
N VAL A 190 12.81 14.71 11.37
CA VAL A 190 13.43 13.60 12.10
C VAL A 190 12.66 13.23 13.35
N ILE A 191 12.30 14.20 14.20
CA ILE A 191 11.63 13.95 15.48
C ILE A 191 10.29 13.25 15.24
N PHE A 192 9.49 13.71 14.28
CA PHE A 192 8.21 13.08 13.96
C PHE A 192 8.39 11.66 13.41
N ALA A 193 9.37 11.45 12.52
CA ALA A 193 9.69 10.11 12.02
C ALA A 193 10.07 9.14 13.17
N ILE A 194 10.85 9.59 14.16
CA ILE A 194 11.20 8.80 15.34
C ILE A 194 9.98 8.50 16.21
N ILE A 195 9.13 9.50 16.49
CA ILE A 195 7.91 9.33 17.29
C ILE A 195 7.04 8.23 16.67
N GLU A 196 6.83 8.30 15.35
CA GLU A 196 6.03 7.34 14.60
C GLU A 196 6.66 5.93 14.61
N TYR A 197 7.97 5.83 14.43
CA TYR A 197 8.71 4.56 14.52
C TYR A 197 8.53 3.89 15.89
N VAL A 198 8.74 4.63 16.99
CA VAL A 198 8.60 4.10 18.35
C VAL A 198 7.15 3.72 18.64
N ARG A 199 6.19 4.56 18.22
CA ARG A 199 4.75 4.28 18.38
C ARG A 199 4.33 3.01 17.65
N ALA A 200 4.79 2.82 16.41
CA ALA A 200 4.51 1.63 15.62
C ALA A 200 5.14 0.38 16.24
N SER A 201 6.38 0.49 16.74
CA SER A 201 7.08 -0.62 17.40
C SER A 201 6.36 -1.08 18.67
N ARG A 202 5.77 -0.15 19.46
CA ARG A 202 4.96 -0.50 20.64
C ARG A 202 3.69 -1.28 20.30
N LYS A 203 3.06 -1.02 19.15
CA LYS A 203 1.85 -1.74 18.72
C LYS A 203 2.10 -3.18 18.30
N GLN A 204 3.33 -3.55 17.97
CA GLN A 204 3.67 -4.92 17.56
C GLN A 204 4.01 -5.85 18.74
N VAL A 205 4.24 -5.28 19.92
CA VAL A 205 4.62 -6.01 21.14
C VAL A 205 3.41 -6.32 22.04
N ASN A 206 2.28 -5.64 21.81
CA ASN A 206 0.99 -5.86 22.49
C ASN A 206 0.02 -6.60 21.57
#